data_AF-A0A0M3V5K1-F1
#
_entry.id   AF-A0A0M3V5K1-F1
#
_cell.length_a   1.000
_cell.length_b   1.000
_cell.length_c   1.000
_cell.angle_alpha   90.00
_cell.angle_beta   90.00
_cell.angle_gamma   90.00
#
_symmetry.space_group_name_H-M   'P 1'
#
loop_
_entity.id
_entity.type
_entity.pdbx_description
1 polymer ?
#
loop_
_entity_poly.entity_id
_entity_poly.type
_entity_poly.pdbx_seq_one_letter_code
_entity_poly.pdbx_strand_id
1 'polypeptide(L)'
;MLILCAAIDAQRQSKPWLIGCASAALTVGRNQRQTAKQLQQALGDFDQASRANFLGWVRTKTQPTAQLAVTIANDADWTPANLITDPVEYIQKKQKHVALVGGTGDGKSTFTQYLSSKIGGRVVVYDSDAKPDDWSWLDQKDVIGRKGNFKAIDTAMGNDLTTLEELVELRGDGGDNAIIGRDRFLIAEEFPLLVDECDNAARWFKKHLKRGRRYKQFVLAIAQNDTAENYGLQGDKETLYSCCCLVRLGQFARDYARTVLKNPQLEQWLKAGGKKRFMVDDVPCELDLEQLEYGQWCSGANLRREC
;
A
#
# COMPACT_ATOMS: atom_id res chain seq x y z
N MET A 1 3.93 -52.67 -70.03
CA MET A 1 4.75 -53.34 -71.06
C MET A 1 5.93 -53.96 -70.32
N LEU A 2 6.16 -55.29 -70.48
CA LEU A 2 7.17 -56.14 -69.80
C LEU A 2 6.84 -56.36 -68.30
N ILE A 3 6.23 -57.48 -67.88
CA ILE A 3 6.87 -58.80 -67.73
C ILE A 3 5.89 -59.89 -68.24
N LEU A 4 6.04 -60.23 -69.52
CA LEU A 4 5.76 -61.57 -70.05
C LEU A 4 7.14 -62.14 -70.39
N CYS A 5 7.33 -63.45 -70.17
CA CYS A 5 8.56 -64.24 -70.36
C CYS A 5 9.40 -64.46 -69.09
N ALA A 6 8.99 -65.44 -68.28
CA ALA A 6 9.88 -66.45 -67.71
C ALA A 6 9.05 -67.60 -67.13
N ALA A 7 8.70 -68.58 -67.97
CA ALA A 7 8.52 -70.00 -67.62
C ALA A 7 7.92 -70.75 -68.81
N ILE A 8 8.72 -70.92 -69.87
CA ILE A 8 8.65 -72.14 -70.67
C ILE A 8 9.89 -72.94 -70.25
N ASP A 9 9.70 -74.25 -70.10
CA ASP A 9 10.67 -75.28 -69.67
C ASP A 9 10.83 -75.52 -68.17
N ALA A 10 9.76 -76.06 -67.58
CA ALA A 10 9.93 -77.12 -66.58
C ALA A 10 8.80 -78.14 -66.72
N GLN A 11 8.98 -79.06 -67.67
CA GLN A 11 8.22 -80.31 -67.76
C GLN A 11 8.59 -81.18 -66.55
N ARG A 12 7.85 -81.05 -65.42
CA ARG A 12 7.81 -82.05 -64.33
C ARG A 12 6.70 -81.72 -63.32
N GLN A 13 5.64 -82.53 -63.34
CA GLN A 13 4.61 -82.75 -62.31
C GLN A 13 4.55 -81.69 -61.17
N SER A 14 4.04 -80.49 -61.43
CA SER A 14 3.58 -79.61 -60.35
C SER A 14 2.17 -80.04 -59.95
N LYS A 15 2.07 -80.75 -58.82
CA LYS A 15 0.78 -81.21 -58.29
C LYS A 15 -0.15 -80.01 -58.06
N PRO A 16 -1.41 -80.03 -58.52
CA PRO A 16 -2.30 -78.85 -58.51
C PRO A 16 -2.53 -78.24 -57.12
N TRP A 17 -2.34 -79.02 -56.04
CA TRP A 17 -2.40 -78.51 -54.67
C TRP A 17 -1.29 -77.51 -54.34
N LEU A 18 -0.10 -77.58 -54.96
CA LEU A 18 1.00 -76.63 -54.72
C LEU A 18 0.68 -75.23 -55.25
N ILE A 19 -0.01 -75.13 -56.40
CA ILE A 19 -0.47 -73.86 -56.97
C ILE A 19 -1.62 -73.28 -56.13
N GLY A 20 -2.52 -74.15 -55.63
CA GLY A 20 -3.56 -73.77 -54.68
C GLY A 20 -2.99 -73.21 -53.36
N CYS A 21 -2.00 -73.88 -52.78
CA CYS A 21 -1.33 -73.43 -51.55
C CYS A 21 -0.58 -72.10 -51.75
N ALA A 22 0.09 -71.90 -52.89
CA ALA A 22 0.77 -70.63 -53.19
C ALA A 22 -0.22 -69.47 -53.34
N SER A 23 -1.36 -69.71 -53.99
CA SER A 23 -2.43 -68.72 -54.17
C SER A 23 -3.11 -68.37 -52.84
N ALA A 24 -3.38 -69.37 -52.00
CA ALA A 24 -3.91 -69.18 -50.66
C ALA A 24 -2.93 -68.39 -49.76
N ALA A 25 -1.64 -68.72 -49.78
CA ALA A 25 -0.61 -68.00 -49.02
C ALA A 25 -0.48 -66.54 -49.46
N LEU A 26 -0.55 -66.26 -50.77
CA LEU A 26 -0.55 -64.88 -51.29
C LEU A 26 -1.78 -64.09 -50.86
N THR A 27 -2.95 -64.72 -50.82
CA THR A 27 -4.20 -64.07 -50.43
C THR A 27 -4.21 -63.78 -48.92
N VAL A 28 -3.79 -64.74 -48.10
CA VAL A 28 -3.62 -64.56 -46.65
C VAL A 28 -2.56 -63.49 -46.35
N GLY A 29 -1.44 -63.48 -47.07
CA GLY A 29 -0.40 -62.47 -46.92
C GLY A 29 -0.86 -61.05 -47.32
N ARG A 30 -1.71 -60.93 -48.35
CA ARG A 30 -2.34 -59.65 -48.71
C ARG A 30 -3.29 -59.15 -47.62
N ASN A 31 -4.13 -60.05 -47.10
CA ASN A 31 -5.06 -59.70 -46.03
C ASN A 31 -4.33 -59.29 -44.75
N GLN A 32 -3.29 -60.03 -44.34
CA GLN A 32 -2.47 -59.67 -43.17
C GLN A 32 -1.79 -58.31 -43.33
N ARG A 33 -1.30 -57.97 -44.52
CA ARG A 33 -0.72 -56.63 -44.78
C ARG A 33 -1.76 -55.52 -44.72
N GLN A 34 -2.99 -55.77 -45.16
CA GLN A 34 -4.08 -54.80 -45.04
C GLN A 34 -4.49 -54.62 -43.58
N THR A 35 -4.62 -55.70 -42.81
CA THR A 35 -4.93 -55.64 -41.38
C THR A 35 -3.83 -54.93 -40.60
N ALA A 36 -2.55 -55.19 -40.91
CA ALA A 36 -1.43 -54.48 -40.29
C ALA A 36 -1.44 -52.98 -40.60
N LYS A 37 -1.78 -52.57 -41.83
CA LYS A 37 -1.93 -51.16 -42.19
C LYS A 37 -3.10 -50.50 -41.45
N GLN A 38 -4.23 -51.18 -41.33
CA GLN A 38 -5.39 -50.68 -40.58
C GLN A 38 -5.09 -50.56 -39.08
N LEU A 39 -4.39 -51.53 -38.50
CA LEU A 39 -3.92 -51.48 -37.10
C LEU A 39 -2.93 -50.33 -36.88
N GLN A 40 -2.01 -50.10 -37.83
CA GLN A 40 -1.05 -49.01 -37.73
C GLN A 40 -1.73 -47.62 -37.84
N GLN A 41 -2.75 -47.49 -38.69
CA GLN A 41 -3.57 -46.28 -38.77
C GLN A 41 -4.38 -46.08 -37.48
N ALA A 42 -5.05 -47.12 -37.00
CA ALA A 42 -5.80 -47.06 -35.74
C ALA A 42 -4.89 -46.70 -34.55
N LEU A 43 -3.70 -47.30 -34.45
CA LEU A 43 -2.70 -46.98 -33.42
C LEU A 43 -2.18 -45.54 -33.52
N GLY A 44 -1.99 -45.02 -34.74
CA GLY A 44 -1.65 -43.62 -34.98
C GLY A 44 -2.74 -42.66 -34.51
N ASP A 45 -4.00 -43.02 -34.76
CA ASP A 45 -5.18 -42.24 -34.32
C ASP A 45 -5.34 -42.26 -32.79
N PHE A 46 -5.07 -43.40 -32.13
CA PHE A 46 -5.08 -43.48 -30.67
C PHE A 46 -4.01 -42.58 -30.04
N ASP A 47 -2.81 -42.51 -30.62
CA ASP A 47 -1.73 -41.66 -30.09
C ASP A 47 -2.04 -40.16 -30.29
N GLN A 48 -2.65 -39.79 -31.42
CA GLN A 48 -3.11 -38.41 -31.65
C GLN A 48 -4.29 -38.03 -30.76
N ALA A 49 -5.28 -38.91 -30.60
CA ALA A 49 -6.43 -38.67 -29.72
C ALA A 49 -6.01 -38.61 -28.25
N SER A 50 -5.07 -39.48 -27.82
CA SER A 50 -4.49 -39.47 -26.49
C SER A 50 -3.71 -38.18 -26.22
N ARG A 51 -2.89 -37.73 -27.18
CA ARG A 51 -2.19 -36.43 -27.08
C ARG A 51 -3.16 -35.26 -27.06
N ALA A 52 -4.23 -35.28 -27.85
CA ALA A 52 -5.27 -34.24 -27.83
C ALA A 52 -6.02 -34.21 -26.49
N ASN A 53 -6.36 -35.37 -25.94
CA ASN A 53 -6.99 -35.50 -24.62
C ASN A 53 -6.03 -35.08 -23.50
N PHE A 54 -4.75 -35.43 -23.59
CA PHE A 54 -3.73 -35.02 -22.64
C PHE A 54 -3.49 -33.51 -22.71
N LEU A 55 -3.38 -32.91 -23.91
CA LEU A 55 -3.27 -31.47 -24.07
C LEU A 55 -4.54 -30.74 -23.61
N GLY A 56 -5.73 -31.34 -23.80
CA GLY A 56 -6.99 -30.85 -23.26
C GLY A 56 -7.01 -30.90 -21.73
N TRP A 57 -6.58 -32.01 -21.14
CA TRP A 57 -6.45 -32.17 -19.69
C TRP A 57 -5.41 -31.23 -19.10
N VAL A 58 -4.23 -31.12 -19.70
CA VAL A 58 -3.18 -30.16 -19.33
C VAL A 58 -3.74 -28.75 -19.44
N ARG A 59 -4.37 -28.34 -20.56
CA ARG A 59 -5.02 -27.03 -20.66
C ARG A 59 -6.09 -26.82 -19.59
N THR A 60 -6.87 -27.83 -19.24
CA THR A 60 -7.89 -27.72 -18.18
C THR A 60 -7.25 -27.57 -16.79
N LYS A 61 -6.06 -28.15 -16.58
CA LYS A 61 -5.31 -28.11 -15.31
C LYS A 61 -4.26 -26.99 -15.21
N THR A 62 -3.87 -26.40 -16.34
CA THR A 62 -2.88 -25.30 -16.45
C THR A 62 -3.48 -24.02 -17.01
N GLN A 63 -4.77 -24.01 -17.35
CA GLN A 63 -5.52 -22.76 -17.36
C GLN A 63 -5.25 -22.09 -16.01
N PRO A 64 -4.84 -20.81 -16.00
CA PRO A 64 -4.66 -20.08 -14.77
C PRO A 64 -5.95 -20.28 -14.01
N THR A 65 -5.85 -20.94 -12.86
CA THR A 65 -6.91 -21.17 -11.90
C THR A 65 -7.82 -19.99 -12.04
N ALA A 66 -9.05 -20.23 -12.55
CA ALA A 66 -10.11 -19.25 -12.51
C ALA A 66 -9.91 -18.57 -11.17
N GLN A 67 -9.54 -17.28 -11.22
CA GLN A 67 -9.33 -16.52 -10.01
C GLN A 67 -10.49 -16.95 -9.15
N LEU A 68 -10.20 -17.50 -7.97
CA LEU A 68 -11.17 -17.45 -6.91
C LEU A 68 -11.36 -15.94 -6.77
N ALA A 69 -12.25 -15.39 -7.60
CA ALA A 69 -13.15 -14.35 -7.25
C ALA A 69 -13.84 -14.97 -6.04
N VAL A 70 -13.15 -14.84 -4.90
CA VAL A 70 -13.80 -14.36 -3.70
C VAL A 70 -14.63 -13.21 -4.24
N THR A 71 -15.86 -13.56 -4.58
CA THR A 71 -16.93 -12.60 -4.68
C THR A 71 -17.03 -12.22 -3.23
N ILE A 72 -16.16 -11.29 -2.79
CA ILE A 72 -16.40 -10.54 -1.59
C ILE A 72 -17.80 -10.05 -1.89
N ALA A 73 -18.77 -10.56 -1.14
CA ALA A 73 -20.08 -9.96 -1.15
C ALA A 73 -19.78 -8.48 -0.92
N ASN A 74 -19.90 -7.69 -1.99
CA ASN A 74 -19.99 -6.25 -1.87
C ASN A 74 -21.36 -6.05 -1.25
N ASP A 75 -21.48 -6.43 0.03
CA ASP A 75 -22.51 -5.92 0.89
C ASP A 75 -22.31 -4.41 0.78
N ALA A 76 -23.19 -3.76 0.04
CA ALA A 76 -23.15 -2.32 -0.16
C ALA A 76 -23.16 -1.57 1.19
N ASP A 77 -23.59 -2.28 2.24
CA ASP A 77 -23.69 -1.85 3.62
C ASP A 77 -22.54 -2.35 4.51
N TRP A 78 -21.46 -2.92 3.94
CA TRP A 78 -20.33 -3.35 4.75
C TRP A 78 -19.62 -2.16 5.39
N THR A 79 -19.60 -2.15 6.71
CA THR A 79 -18.82 -1.21 7.52
C THR A 79 -17.74 -1.96 8.29
N PRO A 80 -16.50 -1.45 8.33
CA PRO A 80 -15.46 -2.09 9.09
C PRO A 80 -15.76 -2.08 10.59
N ALA A 81 -15.38 -3.15 11.27
CA ALA A 81 -15.37 -3.17 12.74
C ALA A 81 -14.34 -2.14 13.28
N ASN A 82 -14.67 -1.52 14.42
CA ASN A 82 -13.81 -0.53 15.10
C ASN A 82 -13.52 0.74 14.27
N LEU A 83 -14.47 1.19 13.46
CA LEU A 83 -14.34 2.43 12.70
C LEU A 83 -14.06 3.63 13.62
N ILE A 84 -12.98 4.36 13.34
CA ILE A 84 -12.67 5.64 13.98
C ILE A 84 -13.45 6.74 13.26
N THR A 85 -14.36 7.40 13.97
CA THR A 85 -15.12 8.56 13.47
C THR A 85 -14.53 9.90 13.92
N ASP A 86 -13.74 9.90 15.01
CA ASP A 86 -12.98 11.04 15.48
C ASP A 86 -11.48 10.68 15.60
N PRO A 87 -10.66 11.00 14.59
CA PRO A 87 -9.23 10.71 14.62
C PRO A 87 -8.49 11.54 15.67
N VAL A 88 -8.98 12.74 16.02
CA VAL A 88 -8.32 13.60 17.02
C VAL A 88 -8.45 12.96 18.40
N GLU A 89 -9.66 12.55 18.76
CA GLU A 89 -9.91 11.86 20.03
C GLU A 89 -9.08 10.56 20.11
N TYR A 90 -9.01 9.78 19.04
CA TYR A 90 -8.17 8.58 18.98
C TYR A 90 -6.69 8.89 19.23
N ILE A 91 -6.13 9.86 18.52
CA ILE A 91 -4.71 10.27 18.64
C ILE A 91 -4.40 10.77 20.05
N GLN A 92 -5.29 11.59 20.63
CA GLN A 92 -5.15 12.10 21.98
C GLN A 92 -5.26 11.00 23.02
N LYS A 93 -6.20 10.05 22.88
CA LYS A 93 -6.32 8.88 23.79
C LYS A 93 -5.07 8.01 23.77
N LYS A 94 -4.48 7.79 22.59
CA LYS A 94 -3.20 7.06 22.48
C LYS A 94 -2.03 7.83 23.08
N GLN A 95 -2.22 9.13 23.32
CA GLN A 95 -1.16 10.04 23.73
C GLN A 95 0.04 9.87 22.80
N LYS A 96 -0.13 9.91 21.47
CA LYS A 96 0.97 9.72 20.50
C LYS A 96 1.10 10.89 19.54
N HIS A 97 2.32 11.14 19.05
CA HIS A 97 2.57 12.07 17.93
C HIS A 97 1.94 11.53 16.65
N VAL A 98 2.03 12.26 15.54
CA VAL A 98 1.50 11.80 14.25
C VAL A 98 2.61 11.74 13.22
N ALA A 99 2.65 10.62 12.50
CA ALA A 99 3.35 10.53 11.23
C ALA A 99 2.29 10.34 10.14
N LEU A 100 2.18 11.31 9.24
CA LEU A 100 1.17 11.39 8.20
C LEU A 100 1.78 11.02 6.86
N VAL A 101 1.19 10.02 6.22
CA VAL A 101 1.72 9.41 5.01
C VAL A 101 0.68 9.42 3.91
N GLY A 102 1.06 9.94 2.74
CA GLY A 102 0.20 9.97 1.57
C GLY A 102 0.87 10.58 0.35
N GLY A 103 0.36 10.26 -0.84
CA GLY A 103 0.81 10.83 -2.09
C GLY A 103 0.38 12.28 -2.30
N THR A 104 0.79 12.85 -3.43
CA THR A 104 0.33 14.17 -3.87
C THR A 104 -1.17 14.14 -4.11
N GLY A 105 -1.91 15.09 -3.52
CA GLY A 105 -3.35 15.20 -3.68
C GLY A 105 -4.20 14.29 -2.78
N ASP A 106 -3.58 13.45 -1.93
CA ASP A 106 -4.31 12.53 -1.03
C ASP A 106 -4.98 13.22 0.17
N GLY A 107 -4.80 14.55 0.32
CA GLY A 107 -5.46 15.34 1.37
C GLY A 107 -4.61 15.60 2.61
N LYS A 108 -3.28 15.48 2.52
CA LYS A 108 -2.35 15.74 3.63
C LYS A 108 -2.57 17.14 4.25
N SER A 109 -2.51 18.19 3.44
CA SER A 109 -2.70 19.57 3.88
C SER A 109 -4.07 19.79 4.55
N THR A 110 -5.13 19.19 3.99
CA THR A 110 -6.48 19.26 4.57
C THR A 110 -6.57 18.58 5.93
N PHE A 111 -5.98 17.39 6.07
CA PHE A 111 -5.92 16.69 7.36
C PHE A 111 -5.08 17.46 8.38
N THR A 112 -3.95 18.03 7.96
CA THR A 112 -3.09 18.86 8.81
C THR A 112 -3.84 20.10 9.32
N GLN A 113 -4.56 20.80 8.43
CA GLN A 113 -5.39 21.94 8.81
C GLN A 113 -6.46 21.52 9.82
N TYR A 114 -7.19 20.43 9.53
CA TYR A 114 -8.18 19.87 10.46
C TYR A 114 -7.58 19.58 11.83
N LEU A 115 -6.46 18.85 11.89
CA LEU A 115 -5.80 18.46 13.13
C LEU A 115 -5.31 19.69 13.92
N SER A 116 -4.73 20.68 13.23
CA SER A 116 -4.28 21.94 13.83
C SER A 116 -5.41 22.71 14.51
N SER A 117 -6.62 22.68 13.93
CA SER A 117 -7.80 23.35 14.49
C SER A 117 -8.35 22.68 15.76
N LYS A 118 -7.98 21.42 16.03
CA LYS A 118 -8.53 20.62 17.12
C LYS A 118 -7.55 20.31 18.26
N ILE A 119 -6.25 20.18 17.97
CA ILE A 119 -5.22 19.89 19.00
C ILE A 119 -4.99 21.09 19.92
N GLY A 120 -5.07 22.33 19.40
CA GLY A 120 -4.77 23.54 20.15
C GLY A 120 -3.27 23.81 20.32
N GLY A 121 -2.92 24.86 21.06
CA GLY A 121 -1.53 25.35 21.21
C GLY A 121 -1.07 26.23 20.05
N ARG A 122 0.15 26.78 20.16
CA ARG A 122 0.76 27.56 19.08
C ARG A 122 1.23 26.62 17.97
N VAL A 123 0.71 26.81 16.76
CA VAL A 123 1.11 26.03 15.59
C VAL A 123 2.38 26.63 14.99
N VAL A 124 3.39 25.79 14.75
CA VAL A 124 4.63 26.16 14.04
C VAL A 124 4.84 25.18 12.90
N VAL A 125 5.13 25.69 11.71
CA VAL A 125 5.28 24.90 10.48
C VAL A 125 6.69 25.04 9.94
N TYR A 126 7.31 23.90 9.63
CA TYR A 126 8.56 23.80 8.88
C TYR A 126 8.24 23.36 7.46
N ASP A 127 8.34 24.28 6.51
CA ASP A 127 7.99 24.03 5.12
C ASP A 127 8.84 24.90 4.19
N SER A 128 9.71 24.26 3.42
CA SER A 128 10.59 24.92 2.46
C SER A 128 9.84 25.43 1.22
N ASP A 129 8.76 24.74 0.85
CA ASP A 129 8.03 24.93 -0.39
C ASP A 129 6.71 25.70 -0.20
N ALA A 130 6.39 26.06 1.04
CA ALA A 130 5.25 26.87 1.44
C ALA A 130 5.08 28.14 0.58
N LYS A 131 3.96 28.19 -0.14
CA LYS A 131 3.46 29.38 -0.82
C LYS A 131 2.79 30.32 0.19
N PRO A 132 2.59 31.61 -0.17
CA PRO A 132 1.97 32.58 0.73
C PRO A 132 0.57 32.20 1.24
N ASP A 133 -0.17 31.42 0.47
CA ASP A 133 -1.56 31.03 0.71
C ASP A 133 -1.71 29.68 1.44
N ASP A 134 -0.72 28.78 1.32
CA ASP A 134 -0.76 27.41 1.85
C ASP A 134 -1.02 27.35 3.37
N TRP A 135 -0.55 28.35 4.11
CA TRP A 135 -0.67 28.45 5.57
C TRP A 135 -1.27 29.81 6.00
N SER A 136 -2.16 30.36 5.18
CA SER A 136 -2.71 31.71 5.35
C SER A 136 -3.49 31.95 6.64
N TRP A 137 -3.99 30.89 7.29
CA TRP A 137 -4.69 30.98 8.59
C TRP A 137 -3.74 31.04 9.79
N LEU A 138 -2.43 30.88 9.59
CA LEU A 138 -1.40 30.97 10.63
C LEU A 138 -0.69 32.32 10.60
N ASP A 139 -0.14 32.71 11.75
CA ASP A 139 0.81 33.83 11.81
C ASP A 139 2.02 33.49 10.93
N GLN A 140 2.34 34.35 9.96
CA GLN A 140 3.38 34.08 8.98
C GLN A 140 4.78 33.98 9.59
N LYS A 141 4.98 34.48 10.82
CA LYS A 141 6.23 34.28 11.57
C LYS A 141 6.41 32.82 12.04
N ASP A 142 5.32 32.07 12.11
CA ASP A 142 5.28 30.67 12.55
C ASP A 142 5.38 29.69 11.37
N VAL A 143 5.50 30.20 10.14
CA VAL A 143 5.79 29.42 8.93
C VAL A 143 7.24 29.62 8.54
N ILE A 144 8.08 28.64 8.87
CA ILE A 144 9.53 28.72 8.81
C ILE A 144 10.03 27.96 7.59
N GLY A 145 10.96 28.57 6.85
CA GLY A 145 11.65 27.90 5.74
C GLY A 145 11.21 28.29 4.34
N ARG A 146 10.18 29.13 4.21
CA ARG A 146 9.66 29.58 2.91
C ARG A 146 10.77 30.00 1.94
N LYS A 147 10.56 29.67 0.66
CA LYS A 147 11.51 29.91 -0.45
C LYS A 147 12.81 29.08 -0.32
N GLY A 148 12.69 27.83 0.15
CA GLY A 148 13.84 26.92 0.26
C GLY A 148 14.86 27.31 1.33
N ASN A 149 14.45 28.04 2.37
CA ASN A 149 15.34 28.50 3.43
C ASN A 149 15.54 27.41 4.50
N PHE A 150 16.20 26.32 4.13
CA PHE A 150 16.53 25.22 5.04
C PHE A 150 17.38 25.66 6.22
N LYS A 151 18.24 26.68 6.06
CA LYS A 151 19.02 27.25 7.17
C LYS A 151 18.13 27.80 8.28
N ALA A 152 17.02 28.47 7.94
CA ALA A 152 16.07 28.96 8.92
C ALA A 152 15.33 27.81 9.62
N ILE A 153 14.97 26.76 8.88
CA ILE A 153 14.37 25.54 9.45
C ILE A 153 15.34 24.90 10.44
N ASP A 154 16.58 24.64 10.02
CA ASP A 154 17.60 24.00 10.84
C ASP A 154 17.89 24.80 12.12
N THR A 155 18.03 26.11 12.00
CA THR A 155 18.21 27.01 13.16
C THR A 155 17.02 26.94 14.11
N ALA A 156 15.79 26.94 13.59
CA ALA A 156 14.59 26.87 14.39
C ALA A 156 14.42 25.49 15.09
N MET A 157 14.75 24.40 14.39
CA MET A 157 14.80 23.05 14.98
C MET A 157 15.87 22.95 16.08
N GLY A 158 17.02 23.60 15.91
CA GLY A 158 18.03 23.75 16.96
C GLY A 158 17.48 24.49 18.19
N ASN A 159 16.80 25.61 17.98
CA ASN A 159 16.16 26.38 19.06
C ASN A 159 15.04 25.60 19.76
N ASP A 160 14.29 24.78 19.03
CA ASP A 160 13.28 23.89 19.59
C ASP A 160 13.88 22.84 20.53
N LEU A 161 15.06 22.30 20.20
CA LEU A 161 15.78 21.39 21.07
C LEU A 161 16.18 22.06 22.39
N THR A 162 16.69 23.29 22.32
CA THR A 162 16.99 24.10 23.52
C THR A 162 15.72 24.41 24.31
N THR A 163 14.64 24.81 23.63
CA THR A 163 13.34 25.08 24.28
C THR A 163 12.83 23.84 25.02
N LEU A 164 12.99 22.64 24.43
CA LEU A 164 12.60 21.40 25.06
C LEU A 164 13.41 21.12 26.34
N GLU A 165 14.69 21.50 26.39
CA GLU A 165 15.53 21.41 27.58
C GLU A 165 15.10 22.42 28.65
N GLU A 166 14.82 23.66 28.28
CA GLU A 166 14.29 24.69 29.20
C GLU A 166 12.94 24.28 29.82
N LEU A 167 12.04 23.68 29.02
CA LEU A 167 10.76 23.18 29.53
C LEU A 167 10.92 22.04 30.53
N VAL A 168 11.99 21.24 30.39
CA VAL A 168 12.31 20.19 31.36
C VAL A 168 12.70 20.80 32.70
N GLU A 169 13.56 21.82 32.67
CA GLU A 169 14.01 22.53 33.87
C GLU A 169 12.86 23.26 34.56
N LEU A 170 12.11 24.08 33.81
CA LEU A 170 10.95 24.81 34.31
C LEU A 170 9.92 23.89 34.99
N ARG A 171 9.63 22.75 34.37
CA ARG A 171 8.71 21.76 34.95
C ARG A 171 9.32 21.05 36.15
N GLY A 172 10.63 20.84 36.17
CA GLY A 172 11.35 20.28 37.32
C GLY A 172 11.23 21.18 38.55
N ASP A 173 11.35 22.49 38.37
CA ASP A 173 11.34 23.47 39.44
C ASP A 173 9.92 23.86 39.90
N GLY A 174 8.99 24.05 38.96
CA GLY A 174 7.66 24.60 39.24
C GLY A 174 6.49 23.65 38.97
N GLY A 175 6.75 22.39 38.66
CA GLY A 175 5.73 21.39 38.35
C GLY A 175 4.96 21.66 37.05
N ASP A 176 3.82 21.00 36.86
CA ASP A 176 3.05 21.08 35.60
C ASP A 176 2.50 22.49 35.33
N ASN A 177 2.21 23.28 36.37
CA ASN A 177 1.71 24.65 36.22
C ASN A 177 2.74 25.58 35.58
N ALA A 178 4.04 25.28 35.73
CA ALA A 178 5.11 26.11 35.20
C ALA A 178 5.17 26.12 33.68
N ILE A 179 4.54 25.17 32.98
CA ILE A 179 4.57 25.05 31.52
C ILE A 179 3.23 25.35 30.84
N ILE A 180 2.21 25.74 31.60
CA ILE A 180 0.88 26.11 31.06
C ILE A 180 1.02 27.22 30.02
N GLY A 181 0.30 27.09 28.89
CA GLY A 181 0.28 28.08 27.81
C GLY A 181 1.52 28.05 26.91
N ARG A 182 2.45 27.12 27.12
CA ARG A 182 3.61 26.88 26.23
C ARG A 182 3.40 25.68 25.30
N ASP A 183 2.15 25.25 25.14
CA ASP A 183 1.77 24.16 24.26
C ASP A 183 2.08 24.53 22.81
N ARG A 184 2.79 23.65 22.09
CA ARG A 184 3.09 23.85 20.67
C ARG A 184 2.66 22.65 19.86
N PHE A 185 2.14 22.92 18.67
CA PHE A 185 1.91 21.93 17.64
C PHE A 185 2.88 22.18 16.48
N LEU A 186 3.88 21.32 16.37
CA LEU A 186 4.98 21.43 15.43
C LEU A 186 4.68 20.55 14.21
N ILE A 187 4.59 21.17 13.04
CA ILE A 187 4.30 20.52 11.77
C ILE A 187 5.57 20.54 10.93
N ALA A 188 6.00 19.39 10.45
CA ALA A 188 7.15 19.26 9.56
C ALA A 188 6.68 18.70 8.22
N GLU A 189 6.54 19.59 7.23
CA GLU A 189 6.09 19.27 5.86
C GLU A 189 7.25 18.62 5.09
N GLU A 190 6.95 17.54 4.34
CA GLU A 190 7.93 16.72 3.62
C GLU A 190 9.19 16.44 4.46
N PHE A 191 8.98 15.86 5.63
CA PHE A 191 10.02 15.62 6.61
C PHE A 191 11.27 14.88 6.09
N PRO A 192 11.18 13.92 5.13
CA PRO A 192 12.38 13.32 4.54
C PRO A 192 13.32 14.35 3.90
N LEU A 193 12.78 15.37 3.25
CA LEU A 193 13.59 16.47 2.69
C LEU A 193 14.29 17.26 3.80
N LEU A 194 13.62 17.46 4.93
CA LEU A 194 14.23 18.14 6.08
C LEU A 194 15.34 17.30 6.72
N VAL A 195 15.21 15.97 6.73
CA VAL A 195 16.28 15.05 7.19
C VAL A 195 17.52 15.16 6.32
N ASP A 196 17.34 15.32 5.01
CA ASP A 196 18.45 15.41 4.05
C ASP A 196 19.14 16.80 4.08
N GLU A 197 18.38 17.87 4.31
CA GLU A 197 18.87 19.26 4.19
C GLU A 197 19.21 19.94 5.52
N CYS A 198 18.73 19.43 6.67
CA CYS A 198 18.90 20.05 7.99
C CYS A 198 19.60 19.10 8.98
N ASP A 199 20.78 19.49 9.47
CA ASP A 199 21.59 18.73 10.43
C ASP A 199 20.81 18.38 11.72
N ASN A 200 19.92 19.27 12.17
CA ASN A 200 19.15 19.08 13.39
C ASN A 200 17.90 18.22 13.22
N ALA A 201 17.39 17.96 12.00
CA ALA A 201 16.06 17.39 11.79
C ALA A 201 15.88 16.01 12.43
N ALA A 202 16.79 15.06 12.17
CA ALA A 202 16.71 13.72 12.73
C ALA A 202 16.77 13.72 14.27
N ARG A 203 17.67 14.53 14.85
CA ARG A 203 17.79 14.70 16.30
C ARG A 203 16.55 15.36 16.90
N TRP A 204 16.06 16.42 16.26
CA TRP A 204 14.86 17.17 16.63
C TRP A 204 13.65 16.24 16.73
N PHE A 205 13.40 15.46 15.69
CA PHE A 205 12.26 14.55 15.65
C PHE A 205 12.38 13.47 16.72
N LYS A 206 13.53 12.79 16.80
CA LYS A 206 13.76 11.73 17.80
C LYS A 206 13.59 12.21 19.24
N LYS A 207 14.08 13.41 19.57
CA LYS A 207 13.95 14.00 20.93
C LYS A 207 12.50 14.37 21.25
N HIS A 208 11.79 14.97 20.30
CA HIS A 208 10.38 15.29 20.47
C HIS A 208 9.53 14.03 20.62
N LEU A 209 9.73 13.00 19.80
CA LEU A 209 8.99 11.74 19.91
C LEU A 209 9.10 11.10 21.30
N LYS A 210 10.31 11.09 21.87
CA LYS A 210 10.58 10.44 23.16
C LYS A 210 10.16 11.26 24.37
N ARG A 211 10.16 12.59 24.28
CA ARG A 211 9.99 13.47 25.46
C ARG A 211 8.93 14.56 25.30
N GLY A 212 8.68 15.04 24.08
CA GLY A 212 7.91 16.24 23.77
C GLY A 212 6.50 16.25 24.35
N ARG A 213 5.79 15.11 24.33
CA ARG A 213 4.40 15.01 24.83
C ARG A 213 4.25 15.45 26.28
N ARG A 214 5.20 15.09 27.15
CA ARG A 214 5.18 15.44 28.57
C ARG A 214 5.26 16.94 28.79
N TYR A 215 5.86 17.66 27.85
CA TYR A 215 6.04 19.11 27.86
C TYR A 215 5.12 19.81 26.85
N LYS A 216 4.06 19.10 26.41
CA LYS A 216 3.04 19.64 25.50
C LYS A 216 3.58 20.13 24.16
N GLN A 217 4.63 19.48 23.69
CA GLN A 217 5.25 19.69 22.40
C GLN A 217 4.78 18.56 21.48
N PHE A 218 3.70 18.79 20.75
CA PHE A 218 3.11 17.80 19.86
C PHE A 218 3.70 17.93 18.45
N VAL A 219 3.87 16.80 17.76
CA VAL A 219 4.55 16.78 16.45
C VAL A 219 3.67 16.06 15.43
N LEU A 220 3.56 16.65 14.26
CA LEU A 220 3.07 16.04 13.03
C LEU A 220 4.21 16.07 12.00
N ALA A 221 4.75 14.91 11.67
CA ALA A 221 5.72 14.78 10.59
C ALA A 221 5.04 14.18 9.36
N ILE A 222 5.27 14.78 8.20
CA ILE A 222 4.55 14.48 6.97
C ILE A 222 5.53 13.89 5.97
N ALA A 223 5.21 12.74 5.38
CA ALA A 223 6.05 12.08 4.39
C ALA A 223 5.21 11.39 3.31
N GLN A 224 5.85 10.95 2.25
CA GLN A 224 5.20 10.12 1.22
C GLN A 224 5.26 8.61 1.52
N ASN A 225 6.16 8.18 2.40
CA ASN A 225 6.34 6.78 2.77
C ASN A 225 6.63 6.66 4.28
N ASP A 226 6.22 5.54 4.90
CA ASP A 226 6.21 5.33 6.36
C ASP A 226 7.46 4.62 6.93
N THR A 227 8.55 4.53 6.16
CA THR A 227 9.80 3.90 6.60
C THR A 227 10.53 4.72 7.66
N ALA A 228 11.15 4.06 8.65
CA ALA A 228 11.85 4.76 9.74
C ALA A 228 13.03 5.60 9.22
N GLU A 229 13.68 5.16 8.16
CA GLU A 229 14.77 5.84 7.48
C GLU A 229 14.35 7.21 6.94
N ASN A 230 13.15 7.30 6.35
CA ASN A 230 12.60 8.56 5.85
C ASN A 230 12.32 9.57 6.97
N TYR A 231 12.20 9.10 8.21
CA TYR A 231 12.06 9.97 9.38
C TYR A 231 13.40 10.16 10.13
N GLY A 232 14.55 9.83 9.53
CA GLY A 232 15.85 9.98 10.18
C GLY A 232 16.01 9.10 11.42
N LEU A 233 15.28 7.99 11.49
CA LEU A 233 15.29 7.03 12.60
C LEU A 233 16.01 5.73 12.19
N GLN A 234 17.11 5.82 11.44
CA GLN A 234 17.86 4.65 11.01
C GLN A 234 18.27 3.79 12.21
N GLY A 235 17.91 2.51 12.18
CA GLY A 235 18.17 1.57 13.28
C GLY A 235 17.28 1.71 14.53
N ASP A 236 16.30 2.63 14.54
CA ASP A 236 15.38 2.88 15.66
C ASP A 236 13.91 2.91 15.19
N LYS A 237 13.55 1.93 14.35
CA LYS A 237 12.19 1.80 13.79
C LYS A 237 11.11 1.77 14.88
N GLU A 238 11.41 1.15 16.02
CA GLU A 238 10.48 1.01 17.14
C GLU A 238 10.03 2.37 17.68
N THR A 239 10.91 3.38 17.67
CA THR A 239 10.54 4.74 18.09
C THR A 239 9.40 5.31 17.24
N LEU A 240 9.41 5.08 15.91
CA LEU A 240 8.34 5.56 15.04
C LEU A 240 6.99 4.94 15.42
N TYR A 241 6.91 3.60 15.45
CA TYR A 241 5.67 2.86 15.70
C TYR A 241 5.16 2.98 17.15
N SER A 242 6.06 3.12 18.13
CA SER A 242 5.70 3.27 19.55
C SER A 242 5.28 4.70 19.89
N CYS A 243 5.87 5.72 19.25
CA CYS A 243 5.66 7.12 19.62
C CYS A 243 4.67 7.85 18.71
N CYS A 244 4.39 7.36 17.50
CA CYS A 244 3.45 7.95 16.55
C CYS A 244 2.20 7.09 16.34
N CYS A 245 1.07 7.75 16.10
CA CYS A 245 -0.03 7.18 15.32
C CYS A 245 0.33 7.35 13.84
N LEU A 246 0.24 6.28 13.07
CA LEU A 246 0.52 6.31 11.64
C LEU A 246 -0.77 6.61 10.87
N VAL A 247 -0.91 7.83 10.35
CA VAL A 247 -2.06 8.20 9.53
C VAL A 247 -1.70 7.95 8.07
N ARG A 248 -2.37 7.00 7.43
CA ARG A 248 -2.12 6.58 6.05
C ARG A 248 -3.29 7.01 5.19
N LEU A 249 -3.04 7.86 4.19
CA LEU A 249 -4.04 8.38 3.26
C LEU A 249 -3.98 7.67 1.90
N GLY A 250 -5.06 7.81 1.14
CA GLY A 250 -5.09 7.57 -0.30
C GLY A 250 -4.56 6.20 -0.74
N GLN A 251 -3.63 6.18 -1.69
CA GLN A 251 -3.12 4.92 -2.26
C GLN A 251 -2.35 4.10 -1.22
N PHE A 252 -1.61 4.77 -0.33
CA PHE A 252 -0.82 4.12 0.71
C PHE A 252 -1.70 3.32 1.68
N ALA A 253 -2.82 3.88 2.10
CA ALA A 253 -3.81 3.20 2.95
C ALA A 253 -4.38 1.94 2.27
N ARG A 254 -4.73 2.07 0.99
CA ARG A 254 -5.29 0.98 0.18
C ARG A 254 -4.30 -0.17 0.01
N ASP A 255 -3.06 0.17 -0.33
CA ASP A 255 -2.00 -0.83 -0.47
C ASP A 255 -1.69 -1.51 0.86
N TYR A 256 -1.64 -0.77 1.96
CA TYR A 256 -1.44 -1.32 3.30
C TYR A 256 -2.56 -2.31 3.69
N ALA A 257 -3.82 -1.94 3.47
CA ALA A 257 -4.97 -2.82 3.71
C ALA A 257 -4.87 -4.11 2.89
N ARG A 258 -4.47 -4.01 1.61
CA ARG A 258 -4.35 -5.16 0.70
C ARG A 258 -3.17 -6.07 1.03
N THR A 259 -1.97 -5.51 1.24
CA THR A 259 -0.73 -6.30 1.29
C THR A 259 -0.34 -6.69 2.72
N VAL A 260 -0.53 -5.79 3.68
CA VAL A 260 -0.10 -5.99 5.07
C VAL A 260 -1.22 -6.62 5.88
N LEU A 261 -2.40 -6.00 5.89
CA LEU A 261 -3.57 -6.54 6.61
C LEU A 261 -4.25 -7.70 5.88
N LYS A 262 -3.95 -7.88 4.58
CA LYS A 262 -4.56 -8.91 3.72
C LYS A 262 -6.09 -8.84 3.74
N ASN A 263 -6.63 -7.62 3.79
CA ASN A 263 -8.06 -7.34 3.87
C ASN A 263 -8.54 -6.60 2.60
N PRO A 264 -8.89 -7.32 1.53
CA PRO A 264 -9.33 -6.72 0.26
C PRO A 264 -10.69 -6.01 0.38
N GLN A 265 -11.53 -6.37 1.34
CA GLN A 265 -12.80 -5.69 1.59
C GLN A 265 -12.58 -4.30 2.16
N LEU A 266 -11.63 -4.17 3.11
CA LEU A 266 -11.21 -2.86 3.62
C LEU A 266 -10.61 -1.97 2.54
N GLU A 267 -9.78 -2.53 1.64
CA GLU A 267 -9.24 -1.79 0.49
C GLU A 267 -10.37 -1.20 -0.38
N GLN A 268 -11.39 -2.01 -0.68
CA GLN A 268 -12.55 -1.56 -1.47
C GLN A 268 -13.36 -0.48 -0.73
N TRP A 269 -13.56 -0.62 0.58
CA TRP A 269 -14.24 0.38 1.40
C TRP A 269 -13.49 1.72 1.46
N LEU A 270 -12.16 1.69 1.63
CA LEU A 270 -11.29 2.86 1.56
C LEU A 270 -11.40 3.54 0.19
N LYS A 271 -11.35 2.75 -0.89
CA LYS A 271 -11.49 3.26 -2.26
C LYS A 271 -12.84 3.92 -2.49
N ALA A 272 -13.92 3.37 -1.94
CA ALA A 272 -15.28 3.88 -2.13
C ALA A 272 -15.52 5.24 -1.46
N GLY A 273 -14.91 5.52 -0.30
CA GLY A 273 -15.07 6.82 0.39
C GLY A 273 -14.08 7.91 -0.04
N GLY A 274 -13.22 7.64 -1.01
CA GLY A 274 -12.27 8.62 -1.53
C GLY A 274 -11.36 9.19 -0.44
N LYS A 275 -11.29 10.52 -0.32
CA LYS A 275 -10.43 11.21 0.66
C LYS A 275 -11.00 11.24 2.09
N LYS A 276 -12.29 10.92 2.27
CA LYS A 276 -12.92 10.89 3.59
C LYS A 276 -12.51 9.66 4.40
N ARG A 277 -12.05 8.60 3.73
CA ARG A 277 -11.68 7.32 4.35
C ARG A 277 -10.19 7.08 4.25
N PHE A 278 -9.60 6.74 5.39
CA PHE A 278 -8.17 6.51 5.53
C PHE A 278 -7.91 5.56 6.68
N MET A 279 -6.64 5.32 7.01
CA MET A 279 -6.27 4.47 8.14
C MET A 279 -5.49 5.25 9.18
N VAL A 280 -5.74 4.92 10.45
CA VAL A 280 -4.93 5.37 11.59
C VAL A 280 -4.40 4.14 12.29
N ASP A 281 -3.07 3.99 12.33
CA ASP A 281 -2.39 2.72 12.59
C ASP A 281 -2.97 1.63 11.65
N ASP A 282 -3.54 0.58 12.23
CA ASP A 282 -4.13 -0.56 11.51
C ASP A 282 -5.67 -0.52 11.54
N VAL A 283 -6.24 0.62 11.92
CA VAL A 283 -7.68 0.80 12.15
C VAL A 283 -8.27 1.73 11.07
N PRO A 284 -9.43 1.38 10.46
CA PRO A 284 -10.09 2.25 9.51
C PRO A 284 -10.64 3.51 10.17
N CYS A 285 -10.57 4.62 9.45
CA CYS A 285 -11.09 5.90 9.86
C CYS A 285 -11.93 6.52 8.74
N GLU A 286 -13.04 7.14 9.12
CA GLU A 286 -13.87 7.95 8.24
C GLU A 286 -14.07 9.31 8.89
N LEU A 287 -13.67 10.36 8.17
CA LEU A 287 -13.81 11.74 8.60
C LEU A 287 -14.64 12.50 7.58
N ASP A 288 -15.80 12.97 8.02
CA ASP A 288 -16.63 13.83 7.20
C ASP A 288 -16.26 15.30 7.41
N LEU A 289 -15.53 15.85 6.45
CA LEU A 289 -15.04 17.23 6.48
C LEU A 289 -16.13 18.26 6.15
N GLU A 290 -17.33 17.84 5.72
CA GLU A 290 -18.45 18.76 5.46
C GLU A 290 -18.83 19.60 6.69
N GLN A 291 -18.51 19.14 7.90
CA GLN A 291 -18.72 19.87 9.15
C GLN A 291 -17.73 21.04 9.37
N LEU A 292 -16.60 21.09 8.64
CA LEU A 292 -15.63 22.19 8.77
C LEU A 292 -16.01 23.43 7.96
N GLU A 293 -16.79 23.28 6.89
CA GLU A 293 -17.20 24.41 6.04
C GLU A 293 -18.24 25.32 6.74
N TYR A 294 -18.94 24.84 7.78
CA TYR A 294 -20.01 25.60 8.45
C TYR A 294 -19.69 26.05 9.88
N GLY A 295 -18.60 25.59 10.51
CA GLY A 295 -18.47 25.63 11.97
C GLY A 295 -17.43 26.55 12.61
N GLN A 296 -16.38 27.02 11.91
CA GLN A 296 -15.23 27.65 12.61
C GLN A 296 -14.67 28.95 12.02
N TRP A 297 -15.31 29.56 11.01
CA TRP A 297 -14.89 30.87 10.51
C TRP A 297 -15.61 32.07 11.17
N CYS A 298 -16.45 31.83 12.19
CA CYS A 298 -17.21 32.89 12.89
C CYS A 298 -16.85 33.09 14.37
N SER A 299 -15.78 32.50 14.93
CA SER A 299 -15.40 32.73 16.34
C SER A 299 -13.94 33.12 16.58
N GLY A 300 -13.24 33.56 15.54
CA GLY A 300 -11.87 34.13 15.64
C GLY A 300 -11.81 35.61 16.05
N ALA A 301 -12.93 36.25 16.38
CA ALA A 301 -12.96 37.64 16.84
C ALA A 301 -13.71 37.73 18.18
N ASN A 302 -13.03 38.30 19.19
CA ASN A 302 -13.48 38.57 20.57
C ASN A 302 -13.41 37.42 21.58
N LEU A 303 -12.21 37.19 22.10
CA LEU A 303 -11.99 36.92 23.54
C LEU A 303 -10.78 37.72 24.03
N ARG A 304 -10.92 39.05 23.95
CA ARG A 304 -10.27 40.01 24.85
C ARG A 304 -11.35 40.98 25.31
N ARG A 305 -11.41 41.21 26.64
CA ARG A 305 -12.35 42.04 27.43
C ARG A 305 -13.57 41.26 27.94
N GLU A 306 -13.53 40.79 29.18
CA GLU A 306 -14.05 41.48 30.37
C GLU A 306 -13.81 40.63 31.64
N CYS A 307 -13.52 41.34 32.75
CA CYS A 307 -13.19 40.92 34.12
C CYS A 307 -11.82 40.27 34.38
#